data_AF-A0A949WL93-F1
#
_entry.id   AF-A0A949WL93-F1
#
_cell.length_a   1.000
_cell.length_b   1.000
_cell.length_c   1.000
_cell.angle_alpha   90.00
_cell.angle_beta   90.00
_cell.angle_gamma   90.00
#
_symmetry.space_group_name_H-M   'P 1'
#
loop_
_entity.id
_entity.type
_entity.pdbx_description
1 polymer ?
#
loop_
_entity_poly.entity_id
_entity_poly.type
_entity_poly.pdbx_seq_one_letter_code
_entity_poly.pdbx_strand_id
1 'polypeptide(L)'
;MENSLFDRVFRDGDGNIVIAQPPNPPLIAWGVASLLKLVFNSGQFYTGLDLFAFGCIFTWAWEELFGGVNYFRRGLGLIALIGILGSKIL
;
A
#
# COMPACT_ATOMS: atom_id res chain seq x y z
N MET A 1 8.03 -30.09 11.96
CA MET A 1 8.03 -28.69 12.44
C MET A 1 9.04 -27.92 11.62
N GLU A 2 8.63 -27.41 10.46
CA GLU A 2 9.51 -26.56 9.64
C GLU A 2 9.17 -25.10 9.94
N ASN A 3 9.79 -24.57 11.00
CA ASN A 3 9.69 -23.16 11.36
C ASN A 3 10.69 -22.35 10.52
N SER A 4 10.56 -22.39 9.20
CA SER A 4 11.40 -21.57 8.33
C SER A 4 10.91 -20.13 8.37
N LEU A 5 11.82 -19.16 8.57
CA LEU A 5 11.52 -17.73 8.44
C LEU A 5 10.81 -17.42 7.11
N PHE A 6 11.10 -18.21 6.08
CA PHE A 6 10.45 -18.16 4.78
C PHE A 6 8.94 -18.42 4.83
N ASP A 7 8.51 -19.39 5.63
CA ASP A 7 7.09 -19.70 5.81
C ASP A 7 6.37 -18.59 6.57
N ARG A 8 6.99 -17.94 7.55
CA ARG A 8 6.38 -16.76 8.21
C ARG A 8 6.30 -15.54 7.29
N VAL A 9 7.27 -15.37 6.39
CA VAL A 9 7.32 -14.21 5.49
C VAL A 9 6.28 -14.35 4.38
N PHE A 10 6.12 -15.56 3.82
CA PHE A 10 5.30 -15.77 2.62
C PHE A 10 4.03 -16.59 2.84
N ARG A 11 3.86 -17.30 3.96
CA ARG A 11 2.65 -18.06 4.25
C ARG A 11 1.72 -17.36 5.23
N ASP A 12 0.43 -17.55 5.00
CA ASP A 12 -0.68 -17.23 5.90
C ASP A 12 -0.76 -18.27 7.05
N GLY A 13 -1.52 -18.00 8.09
CA GLY A 13 -1.78 -18.88 9.24
C GLY A 13 -2.33 -20.26 8.86
N ASP A 14 -2.92 -20.39 7.67
CA ASP A 14 -3.40 -21.66 7.09
C ASP A 14 -2.33 -22.42 6.28
N GLY A 15 -1.08 -21.92 6.22
CA GLY A 15 0.03 -22.59 5.52
C GLY A 15 0.07 -22.39 4.00
N ASN A 16 -0.78 -21.51 3.45
CA ASN A 16 -0.80 -21.14 2.03
C ASN A 16 0.21 -20.03 1.73
N ILE A 17 0.95 -20.15 0.63
CA ILE A 17 1.83 -19.07 0.14
C ILE A 17 0.96 -17.95 -0.42
N VAL A 18 0.82 -16.85 0.32
CA VAL A 18 -0.02 -15.71 -0.05
C VAL A 18 0.87 -14.56 -0.51
N ILE A 19 1.16 -14.56 -1.81
CA ILE A 19 1.94 -13.51 -2.48
C ILE A 19 1.02 -12.43 -3.08
N ALA A 20 -0.18 -12.80 -3.51
CA ALA A 20 -1.14 -11.88 -4.13
C ALA A 20 -2.55 -12.13 -3.59
N GLN A 21 -3.09 -11.16 -2.85
CA GLN A 21 -4.51 -11.08 -2.53
C GLN A 21 -5.20 -10.07 -3.46
N PRO A 22 -6.52 -10.15 -3.63
CA PRO A 22 -7.28 -9.14 -4.35
C PRO A 22 -6.94 -7.72 -3.83
N PRO A 23 -6.76 -6.74 -4.73
CA PRO A 23 -6.26 -5.43 -4.36
C PRO A 23 -7.19 -4.73 -3.38
N ASN A 24 -6.62 -4.16 -2.32
CA ASN A 24 -7.40 -3.44 -1.31
C ASN A 24 -8.08 -2.22 -1.97
N PRO A 25 -9.32 -1.89 -1.59
CA PRO A 25 -10.03 -0.72 -2.11
C PRO A 25 -9.23 0.59 -2.11
N PRO A 26 -8.43 0.92 -1.09
CA PRO A 26 -7.65 2.15 -1.09
C PRO A 26 -6.57 2.18 -2.19
N LEU A 27 -5.98 1.03 -2.53
CA LEU A 27 -4.98 0.95 -3.60
C LEU A 27 -5.58 1.19 -4.98
N ILE A 28 -6.80 0.69 -5.21
CA ILE A 28 -7.56 0.95 -6.44
C ILE A 28 -7.91 2.43 -6.55
N ALA A 29 -8.42 3.02 -5.45
CA ALA A 29 -8.76 4.44 -5.41
C ALA A 29 -7.53 5.34 -5.66
N TRP A 30 -6.38 4.99 -5.08
CA TRP A 30 -5.10 5.65 -5.36
C TRP A 30 -4.72 5.54 -6.84
N GLY A 31 -4.84 4.36 -7.44
CA GLY A 31 -4.53 4.13 -8.86
C GLY A 31 -5.40 4.99 -9.77
N VAL A 32 -6.71 5.02 -9.55
CA VAL A 32 -7.66 5.85 -10.31
C VAL A 32 -7.34 7.34 -10.15
N ALA A 33 -7.13 7.81 -8.92
CA ALA A 33 -6.79 9.21 -8.66
C ALA A 33 -5.46 9.61 -9.32
N SER A 34 -4.47 8.72 -9.28
CA SER A 34 -3.16 8.94 -9.92
C SER A 34 -3.27 9.02 -11.45
N LEU A 35 -4.13 8.20 -12.07
CA LEU A 35 -4.42 8.29 -13.50
C LEU A 35 -5.15 9.59 -13.86
N LEU A 36 -6.11 10.03 -13.04
CA LEU A 36 -6.81 11.30 -13.26
C LEU A 36 -5.86 12.51 -13.16
N LYS A 37 -4.87 12.45 -12.27
CA LYS A 37 -3.84 13.51 -12.18
C LYS A 37 -3.04 13.70 -13.46
N LEU A 38 -2.84 12.65 -14.27
CA LEU A 38 -2.15 12.76 -15.57
C LEU A 38 -2.95 13.56 -16.60
N VAL A 39 -4.27 13.60 -16.45
CA VAL A 39 -5.17 14.39 -17.31
C VAL A 39 -5.29 15.81 -16.77
N PHE A 40 -5.49 15.95 -15.46
CA PHE A 40 -5.66 17.24 -14.79
C PHE A 40 -4.34 17.72 -14.19
N ASN A 41 -3.42 18.22 -15.01
CA ASN A 41 -2.04 18.50 -14.61
C ASN A 41 -1.81 19.77 -13.77
N SER A 42 -2.84 20.60 -13.49
CA SER A 42 -2.66 21.83 -12.72
C SER A 42 -3.94 22.35 -12.04
N GLY A 43 -3.78 23.27 -11.09
CA GLY A 43 -4.87 23.95 -10.39
C GLY A 43 -5.38 23.22 -9.15
N GLN A 44 -6.43 23.77 -8.54
CA GLN A 44 -7.00 23.25 -7.29
C GLN A 44 -7.50 21.81 -7.41
N PHE A 45 -7.96 21.40 -8.60
CA PHE A 45 -8.42 20.04 -8.85
C PHE A 45 -7.29 19.02 -8.78
N TYR A 46 -6.12 19.34 -9.36
CA TYR A 46 -4.92 18.52 -9.20
C TYR A 46 -4.51 18.39 -7.74
N THR A 47 -4.53 19.49 -6.98
CA THR A 47 -4.21 19.47 -5.55
C THR A 47 -5.15 18.58 -4.75
N GLY A 48 -6.46 18.65 -5.03
CA GLY A 48 -7.45 17.77 -4.41
C GLY A 48 -7.22 16.31 -4.73
N LEU A 49 -6.94 15.98 -6.00
CA LEU A 49 -6.61 14.62 -6.43
C LEU A 49 -5.28 14.13 -5.83
N ASP A 50 -4.27 15.00 -5.70
CA ASP A 50 -2.99 14.65 -5.06
C ASP A 50 -3.17 14.33 -3.58
N LEU A 51 -3.94 15.14 -2.87
CA LEU A 51 -4.25 14.90 -1.45
C LEU A 51 -5.08 13.63 -1.27
N PHE A 52 -6.06 13.40 -2.14
CA PHE A 52 -6.88 12.19 -2.11
C PHE A 52 -6.03 10.94 -2.41
N ALA A 53 -5.23 10.96 -3.47
CA ALA A 53 -4.31 9.89 -3.80
C ALA A 53 -3.37 9.59 -2.62
N PHE A 54 -2.78 10.62 -2.02
CA PHE A 54 -1.94 10.50 -0.83
C PHE A 54 -2.68 9.81 0.33
N GLY A 55 -3.89 10.24 0.65
CA GLY A 55 -4.72 9.62 1.69
C GLY A 55 -4.98 8.14 1.41
N CYS A 56 -5.34 7.79 0.19
CA CYS A 56 -5.60 6.41 -0.21
C CYS A 56 -4.38 5.49 -0.07
N ILE A 57 -3.21 5.92 -0.56
CA ILE A 57 -1.99 5.10 -0.45
C ILE A 57 -1.49 5.03 1.00
N PHE A 58 -1.66 6.09 1.78
CA PHE A 58 -1.36 6.09 3.21
C PHE A 58 -2.25 5.08 3.96
N THR A 59 -3.57 5.12 3.73
CA THR A 59 -4.51 4.18 4.33
C THR A 59 -4.19 2.74 3.96
N TRP A 60 -3.89 2.47 2.68
CA TRP A 60 -3.43 1.15 2.25
C TRP A 60 -2.19 0.70 3.01
N ALA A 61 -1.15 1.53 3.03
CA ALA A 61 0.12 1.17 3.65
C ALA A 61 -0.02 0.97 5.18
N TRP A 62 -0.90 1.73 5.83
CA TRP A 62 -1.29 1.53 7.23
C TRP A 62 -2.01 0.18 7.45
N GLU A 63 -3.02 -0.12 6.63
CA GLU A 63 -3.73 -1.41 6.69
C GLU A 63 -2.79 -2.59 6.48
N GLU A 64 -1.84 -2.50 5.55
CA GLU A 64 -0.83 -3.54 5.31
C GLU A 64 0.11 -3.71 6.50
N LEU A 65 0.55 -2.60 7.12
CA LEU A 65 1.48 -2.63 8.25
C LEU A 65 0.86 -3.30 9.49
N PHE A 66 -0.38 -2.95 9.82
CA PHE A 66 -1.04 -3.42 11.06
C PHE A 66 -1.96 -4.63 10.85
N GLY A 67 -2.62 -4.71 9.69
CA GLY A 67 -3.57 -5.77 9.33
C GLY A 67 -3.02 -6.81 8.37
N GLY A 68 -1.77 -6.69 7.91
CA GLY A 68 -1.15 -7.64 6.98
C GLY A 68 -1.11 -9.06 7.55
N VAL A 69 -1.52 -10.04 6.72
CA VAL A 69 -1.59 -11.47 7.06
C VAL A 69 -0.22 -12.12 7.21
N ASN A 70 0.82 -11.57 6.60
CA ASN A 70 2.19 -12.08 6.64
C ASN A 70 3.20 -10.93 6.83
N TYR A 71 4.43 -11.28 7.25
CA TYR A 71 5.48 -10.28 7.47
C TYR A 71 5.92 -9.58 6.18
N PHE A 72 5.76 -10.24 5.01
CA PHE A 72 6.03 -9.61 3.72
C PHE A 72 5.12 -8.41 3.47
N ARG A 73 3.80 -8.58 3.62
CA ARG A 73 2.82 -7.49 3.45
C ARG A 73 3.00 -6.37 4.46
N ARG A 74 3.26 -6.71 5.73
CA ARG A 74 3.59 -5.70 6.76
C ARG A 74 4.86 -4.92 6.40
N GLY A 75 5.86 -5.59 5.86
CA GLY A 75 7.08 -4.97 5.34
C GLY A 75 6.80 -4.02 4.17
N LEU A 76 5.96 -4.43 3.21
CA LEU A 76 5.52 -3.56 2.11
C LEU A 76 4.79 -2.31 2.61
N GLY A 77 3.87 -2.47 3.56
CA GLY A 77 3.19 -1.35 4.21
C GLY A 77 4.15 -0.38 4.88
N LEU A 78 5.15 -0.89 5.61
CA LEU A 78 6.19 -0.07 6.23
C LEU A 78 7.02 0.71 5.20
N ILE A 79 7.52 0.02 4.17
CA ILE A 79 8.35 0.63 3.11
C ILE A 79 7.53 1.70 2.38
N ALA A 80 6.27 1.40 2.04
CA ALA A 80 5.37 2.35 1.41
C ALA A 80 5.15 3.58 2.29
N LEU A 81 4.85 3.43 3.58
CA LEU A 81 4.70 4.55 4.51
C LEU A 81 5.95 5.42 4.58
N ILE A 82 7.13 4.82 4.72
CA ILE A 82 8.40 5.56 4.73
C ILE A 82 8.61 6.30 3.40
N GLY A 83 8.37 5.65 2.26
CA GLY A 83 8.54 6.26 0.94
C GLY A 83 7.59 7.43 0.72
N ILE A 84 6.31 7.28 1.09
CA ILE A 84 5.28 8.30 0.94
C ILE A 84 5.58 9.49 1.86
N LEU A 85 5.93 9.26 3.13
CA LEU A 85 6.29 10.33 4.06
C LEU A 85 7.59 11.02 3.64
N GLY A 86 8.61 10.26 3.23
CA GLY A 86 9.87 10.80 2.72
C GLY A 86 9.67 11.70 1.50
N SER A 87 8.78 11.32 0.58
CA SER A 87 8.45 12.10 -0.62
C SER A 87 7.78 13.45 -0.34
N LYS A 88 7.26 13.67 0.88
CA LYS A 88 6.68 14.95 1.30
C LYS A 88 7.66 15.83 2.07
N ILE A 89 8.79 15.28 2.50
CA ILE A 89 9.83 15.98 3.27
C ILE A 89 11.00 16.41 2.37
N LEU A 90 11.35 15.60 1.37
CA LEU A 90 12.33 15.92 0.32
C LEU A 90 11.74 16.83 -0.76
#